data_AF-A0A1A8MLR9-F1
#
_entry.id   AF-A0A1A8MLR9-F1
#
_cell.length_a   1.000
_cell.length_b   1.000
_cell.length_c   1.000
_cell.angle_alpha   90.00
_cell.angle_beta   90.00
_cell.angle_gamma   90.00
#
_symmetry.space_group_name_H-M   'P 1'
#
loop_
_entity.id
_entity.type
_entity.pdbx_description
1 polymer ?
#
loop_
_entity_poly.entity_id
_entity_poly.type
_entity_poly.pdbx_seq_one_letter_code
_entity_poly.pdbx_strand_id
1 'polypeptide(L)'
;FFNYVSYFIGGEVFTLQDIENGVLRGNRRGVAQLRRPFSKSDPRLQVALPDAEPLIHFALNCGANSSPPIKIYTPQDIDIQLRAAAEAFLENDAGCLVDSEKGEVKLSQIFKWYKSDFGGTDEKVLKWVLDHMGDSEKKTSLRGVLSSGKIKVTFLSYDWSSNNSH
;
A
#
# COMPACT_ATOMS: atom_id res chain seq x y z
N PHE A 1 -12.53 -0.57 15.84
CA PHE A 1 -12.17 0.86 15.71
C PHE A 1 -12.53 1.41 14.32
N PHE A 2 -11.94 0.90 13.22
CA PHE A 2 -12.16 1.39 11.84
C PHE A 2 -13.62 1.39 11.31
N ASN A 3 -14.51 0.59 11.89
CA ASN A 3 -15.92 0.48 11.45
C ASN A 3 -16.88 1.36 12.24
N TYR A 4 -16.42 2.02 13.29
CA TYR A 4 -17.28 2.78 14.21
C TYR A 4 -17.10 4.29 14.07
N VAL A 5 -15.91 4.75 13.66
CA VAL A 5 -15.66 6.16 13.32
C VAL A 5 -16.15 6.40 11.90
N SER A 6 -17.01 7.40 11.74
CA SER A 6 -17.59 7.76 10.45
C SER A 6 -17.67 9.27 10.26
N TYR A 7 -17.71 9.68 9.00
CA TYR A 7 -17.76 11.06 8.55
C TYR A 7 -18.97 11.26 7.65
N PHE A 8 -19.65 12.39 7.80
CA PHE A 8 -20.73 12.79 6.90
C PHE A 8 -20.15 13.68 5.80
N ILE A 9 -20.12 13.19 4.56
CA ILE A 9 -19.48 13.83 3.41
C ILE A 9 -20.46 13.81 2.24
N GLY A 10 -20.79 14.98 1.70
CA GLY A 10 -21.61 15.08 0.48
C GLY A 10 -23.01 14.46 0.59
N GLY A 11 -23.59 14.37 1.79
CA GLY A 11 -24.91 13.77 2.02
C GLY A 11 -24.89 12.31 2.47
N GLU A 12 -23.71 11.67 2.49
CA GLU A 12 -23.54 10.26 2.81
C GLU A 12 -22.62 10.03 4.01
N VAL A 13 -22.79 8.88 4.68
CA VAL A 13 -21.95 8.46 5.81
C VAL A 13 -20.85 7.51 5.32
N PHE A 14 -19.60 7.84 5.62
CA PHE A 14 -18.43 7.05 5.30
C PHE A 14 -17.70 6.62 6.56
N THR A 15 -17.55 5.32 6.77
CA THR A 15 -16.58 4.80 7.74
C THR A 15 -15.16 4.91 7.20
N LEU A 16 -14.14 4.79 8.05
CA LEU A 16 -12.74 4.72 7.58
C LEU A 16 -12.54 3.52 6.62
N GLN A 17 -13.21 2.41 6.88
CA GLN A 17 -13.20 1.24 6.01
C GLN A 17 -13.82 1.53 4.64
N ASP A 18 -14.89 2.32 4.59
CA ASP A 18 -15.54 2.75 3.35
C ASP A 18 -14.64 3.69 2.55
N ILE A 19 -13.95 4.62 3.21
CA ILE A 19 -13.01 5.52 2.54
C ILE A 19 -11.84 4.72 1.97
N GLU A 20 -11.20 3.88 2.77
CA GLU A 20 -10.04 3.10 2.34
C GLU A 20 -10.42 2.11 1.23
N ASN A 21 -11.34 1.18 1.52
CA ASN A 21 -11.62 0.07 0.62
C ASN A 21 -12.65 0.41 -0.46
N GLY A 22 -13.60 1.27 -0.12
CA GLY A 22 -14.71 1.66 -0.97
C GLY A 22 -14.31 2.74 -1.97
N VAL A 23 -13.70 3.82 -1.46
CA VAL A 23 -13.34 4.99 -2.26
C VAL A 23 -11.95 4.82 -2.88
N LEU A 24 -10.90 4.77 -2.05
CA LEU A 24 -9.51 4.86 -2.49
C LEU A 24 -8.99 3.59 -3.17
N ARG A 25 -9.52 2.42 -2.79
CA ARG A 25 -9.17 1.13 -3.44
C ARG A 25 -10.13 0.75 -4.57
N GLY A 26 -11.00 1.66 -5.03
CA GLY A 26 -11.94 1.37 -6.12
C GLY A 26 -12.93 0.25 -5.80
N ASN A 27 -13.57 0.34 -4.63
CA ASN A 27 -14.55 -0.61 -4.12
C ASN A 27 -14.04 -2.07 -4.07
N ARG A 28 -12.77 -2.24 -3.67
CA ARG A 28 -12.16 -3.56 -3.45
C ARG A 28 -12.49 -4.10 -2.07
N ARG A 29 -12.41 -5.42 -1.94
CA ARG A 29 -12.60 -6.11 -0.67
C ARG A 29 -11.41 -5.81 0.26
N GLY A 30 -11.69 -5.42 1.49
CA GLY A 30 -10.65 -5.26 2.51
C GLY A 30 -10.07 -6.59 2.97
N VAL A 31 -8.92 -6.53 3.63
CA VAL A 31 -8.32 -7.69 4.30
C VAL A 31 -9.30 -8.19 5.36
N ALA A 32 -9.50 -9.51 5.43
CA ALA A 32 -10.48 -10.17 6.30
C ALA A 32 -11.97 -9.83 6.07
N GLN A 33 -12.31 -9.08 5.01
CA GLN A 33 -13.70 -8.83 4.64
C GLN A 33 -14.18 -9.86 3.61
N LEU A 34 -15.49 -10.18 3.65
CA LEU A 34 -16.12 -11.13 2.73
C LEU A 34 -16.71 -10.43 1.49
N ARG A 35 -17.13 -9.17 1.61
CA ARG A 35 -17.85 -8.41 0.58
C ARG A 35 -17.15 -7.09 0.26
N ARG A 36 -17.47 -6.52 -0.91
CA ARG A 36 -17.09 -5.16 -1.27
C ARG A 36 -17.83 -4.15 -0.38
N PRO A 37 -17.24 -3.00 -0.05
CA PRO A 37 -17.88 -1.97 0.76
C PRO A 37 -19.20 -1.46 0.18
N PHE A 38 -19.24 -1.19 -1.13
CA PHE A 38 -20.39 -0.58 -1.79
C PHE A 38 -21.06 -1.54 -2.78
N SER A 39 -22.39 -1.59 -2.74
CA SER A 39 -23.20 -2.30 -3.72
C SER A 39 -23.38 -1.48 -5.02
N LYS A 40 -23.92 -2.09 -6.08
CA LYS A 40 -24.15 -1.37 -7.36
C LYS A 40 -25.16 -0.21 -7.24
N SER A 41 -26.06 -0.28 -6.28
CA SER A 41 -27.07 0.76 -6.01
C SER A 41 -26.67 1.70 -4.86
N ASP A 42 -25.49 1.51 -4.27
CA ASP A 42 -25.00 2.38 -3.21
C ASP A 42 -24.53 3.71 -3.83
N PRO A 43 -25.10 4.87 -3.44
CA PRO A 43 -24.73 6.17 -4.01
C PRO A 43 -23.26 6.50 -3.79
N ARG A 44 -22.64 5.99 -2.72
CA ARG A 44 -21.21 6.19 -2.40
C ARG A 44 -20.28 5.54 -3.42
N LEU A 45 -20.78 4.60 -4.24
CA LEU A 45 -20.00 4.01 -5.33
C LEU A 45 -19.59 5.05 -6.39
N GLN A 46 -20.35 6.13 -6.56
CA GLN A 46 -20.08 7.16 -7.57
C GLN A 46 -18.80 7.96 -7.30
N VAL A 47 -18.35 7.99 -6.04
CA VAL A 47 -17.11 8.67 -5.65
C VAL A 47 -15.91 7.73 -5.58
N ALA A 48 -16.10 6.43 -5.83
CA ALA A 48 -15.01 5.47 -5.84
C ALA A 48 -14.06 5.73 -7.00
N LEU A 49 -12.75 5.59 -6.74
CA LEU A 49 -11.75 5.67 -7.80
C LEU A 49 -11.99 4.55 -8.82
N PRO A 50 -11.71 4.80 -10.12
CA PRO A 50 -11.90 3.80 -11.17
C PRO A 50 -11.02 2.56 -10.94
N ASP A 51 -9.83 2.76 -10.38
CA ASP A 51 -8.88 1.73 -9.99
C ASP A 51 -8.34 2.01 -8.58
N ALA A 52 -7.75 0.99 -7.94
CA ALA A 52 -7.11 1.19 -6.65
C ALA A 52 -5.86 2.05 -6.80
N GLU A 53 -5.73 3.08 -5.96
CA GLU A 53 -4.51 3.88 -5.85
C GLU A 53 -3.53 3.17 -4.88
N PRO A 54 -2.45 2.53 -5.36
CA PRO A 54 -1.59 1.72 -4.50
C PRO A 54 -0.77 2.57 -3.52
N LEU A 55 -0.54 3.85 -3.83
CA LEU A 55 0.26 4.73 -2.98
C LEU A 55 -0.38 5.00 -1.61
N ILE A 56 -1.71 4.84 -1.48
CA ILE A 56 -2.40 5.03 -0.21
C ILE A 56 -1.87 4.09 0.89
N HIS A 57 -1.36 2.90 0.53
CA HIS A 57 -0.86 1.91 1.48
C HIS A 57 0.40 2.36 2.22
N PHE A 58 1.09 3.38 1.72
CA PHE A 58 2.29 3.96 2.33
C PHE A 58 2.00 5.27 3.07
N ALA A 59 0.80 5.81 2.87
CA ALA A 59 0.35 7.06 3.45
C ALA A 59 -0.60 6.87 4.65
N LEU A 60 -1.44 5.84 4.58
CA LEU A 60 -2.38 5.46 5.62
C LEU A 60 -1.65 4.57 6.62
N ASN A 61 -0.98 5.20 7.58
CA ASN A 61 -0.27 4.49 8.62
C ASN A 61 -1.13 4.28 9.87
N CYS A 62 -1.18 3.05 10.39
CA CYS A 62 -1.87 2.68 11.62
C CYS A 62 -1.19 3.16 12.92
N GLY A 63 -0.08 3.91 12.86
CA GLY A 63 0.67 4.38 14.03
C GLY A 63 1.52 3.29 14.73
N ALA A 64 1.94 2.24 14.01
CA ALA A 64 2.84 1.22 14.56
C ALA A 64 4.30 1.76 14.67
N ASN A 65 5.22 1.03 15.31
CA ASN A 65 6.63 1.48 15.48
C ASN A 65 7.45 1.46 14.17
N SER A 66 7.03 0.68 13.17
CA SER A 66 7.76 0.42 11.92
C SER A 66 7.29 1.28 10.75
N SER A 67 6.75 2.45 11.05
CA SER A 67 5.69 3.04 10.25
C SER A 67 6.00 4.52 9.98
N PRO A 68 5.95 5.00 8.72
CA PRO A 68 6.36 6.37 8.38
C PRO A 68 5.59 7.44 9.18
N PRO A 69 6.21 8.58 9.51
CA PRO A 69 5.59 9.65 10.29
C PRO A 69 4.30 10.14 9.64
N ILE A 70 3.28 10.42 10.48
CA ILE A 70 1.98 10.96 10.04
C ILE A 70 2.24 12.29 9.32
N LYS A 71 2.01 12.32 8.01
CA LYS A 71 2.12 13.54 7.19
C LYS A 71 0.73 14.13 7.01
N ILE A 72 0.63 15.46 7.12
CA ILE A 72 -0.57 16.20 6.71
C ILE A 72 -0.50 16.33 5.20
N TYR A 73 -1.49 15.77 4.51
CA TYR A 73 -1.55 15.83 3.06
C TYR A 73 -2.36 17.04 2.60
N THR A 74 -1.90 17.72 1.55
CA THR A 74 -2.63 18.83 0.92
C THR A 74 -3.19 18.36 -0.42
N PRO A 75 -4.40 18.80 -0.84
CA PRO A 75 -4.93 18.45 -2.16
C PRO A 75 -3.99 18.84 -3.31
N GLN A 76 -3.20 19.91 -3.14
CA GLN A 76 -2.28 20.43 -4.15
C GLN A 76 -1.03 19.55 -4.32
N ASP A 77 -0.53 18.96 -3.24
CA ASP A 77 0.74 18.22 -3.24
C ASP A 77 0.55 16.72 -3.00
N ILE A 78 -0.70 16.22 -2.96
CA ILE A 78 -1.03 14.85 -2.58
C ILE A 78 -0.20 13.83 -3.36
N ASP A 79 -0.09 13.96 -4.68
CA ASP A 79 0.64 13.02 -5.53
C ASP A 79 2.12 12.97 -5.17
N ILE A 80 2.73 14.13 -4.94
CA ILE A 80 4.15 14.26 -4.59
C ILE A 80 4.38 13.64 -3.20
N GLN A 81 3.51 13.95 -2.25
CA GLN A 81 3.61 13.47 -0.87
C GLN A 81 3.41 11.96 -0.77
N LEU A 82 2.46 11.40 -1.53
CA LEU A 82 2.20 9.97 -1.64
C LEU A 82 3.39 9.23 -2.26
N ARG A 83 3.95 9.75 -3.36
CA ARG A 83 5.15 9.19 -4.01
C ARG A 83 6.35 9.22 -3.07
N ALA A 84 6.58 10.34 -2.39
CA ALA A 84 7.69 10.47 -1.44
C ALA A 84 7.53 9.51 -0.24
N ALA A 85 6.31 9.22 0.20
CA ALA A 85 6.06 8.23 1.25
C ALA A 85 6.36 6.81 0.77
N ALA A 86 5.91 6.45 -0.44
CA ALA A 86 6.20 5.15 -1.05
C ALA A 86 7.71 4.95 -1.28
N GLU A 87 8.39 5.95 -1.84
CA GLU A 87 9.84 5.92 -2.05
C GLU A 87 10.60 5.70 -0.74
N ALA A 88 10.34 6.53 0.27
CA ALA A 88 10.99 6.41 1.57
C ALA A 88 10.75 5.04 2.23
N PHE A 89 9.57 4.46 2.05
CA PHE A 89 9.25 3.12 2.55
C PHE A 89 10.04 2.03 1.81
N LEU A 90 10.14 2.12 0.47
CA LEU A 90 10.84 1.15 -0.37
C LEU A 90 12.36 1.22 -0.21
N GLU A 91 12.92 2.40 0.06
CA GLU A 91 14.34 2.55 0.38
C GLU A 91 14.68 1.98 1.78
N ASN A 92 13.68 1.84 2.66
CA ASN A 92 13.86 1.17 3.95
C ASN A 92 13.83 -0.37 3.81
N ASP A 93 14.67 -1.05 4.57
CA ASP A 93 14.74 -2.52 4.62
C ASP A 93 13.46 -3.17 5.16
N ALA A 94 12.64 -2.44 5.90
CA ALA A 94 11.29 -2.86 6.29
C ALA A 94 10.32 -2.94 5.10
N GLY A 95 10.58 -2.20 4.02
CA GLY A 95 9.75 -2.18 2.82
C GLY A 95 10.25 -3.12 1.72
N CYS A 96 11.55 -3.08 1.42
CA CYS A 96 12.18 -3.88 0.39
C CYS A 96 13.64 -4.23 0.73
N LEU A 97 13.95 -5.53 0.69
CA LEU A 97 15.31 -6.07 0.72
C LEU A 97 15.60 -6.82 -0.58
N VAL A 98 16.76 -6.54 -1.17
CA VAL A 98 17.23 -7.19 -2.40
C VAL A 98 18.47 -8.01 -2.07
N ASP A 99 18.41 -9.32 -2.26
CA ASP A 99 19.53 -10.25 -2.16
C ASP A 99 19.94 -10.69 -3.57
N SER A 100 20.87 -9.93 -4.16
CA SER A 100 21.34 -10.15 -5.54
C SER A 100 22.07 -11.48 -5.70
N GLU A 101 22.74 -11.96 -4.64
CA GLU A 101 23.48 -13.23 -4.68
C GLU A 101 22.53 -14.43 -4.76
N LYS A 102 21.43 -14.38 -4.01
CA LYS A 102 20.41 -15.44 -3.99
C LYS A 102 19.32 -15.26 -5.05
N GLY A 103 19.29 -14.12 -5.74
CA GLY A 103 18.18 -13.75 -6.64
C GLY A 103 16.85 -13.68 -5.88
N GLU A 104 16.87 -13.17 -4.65
CA GLU A 104 15.69 -13.09 -3.77
C GLU A 104 15.33 -11.63 -3.48
N VAL A 105 14.04 -11.30 -3.54
CA VAL A 105 13.51 -10.00 -3.11
C VAL A 105 12.53 -10.24 -1.98
N LYS A 106 12.78 -9.62 -0.81
CA LYS A 106 11.90 -9.70 0.35
C LYS A 106 11.13 -8.40 0.47
N LEU A 107 9.80 -8.49 0.42
CA LEU A 107 8.90 -7.34 0.45
C LEU A 107 8.10 -7.30 1.75
N SER A 108 7.63 -6.11 2.14
CA SER A 108 6.65 -5.98 3.23
C SER A 108 5.38 -6.80 2.97
N GLN A 109 4.71 -7.25 4.04
CA GLN A 109 3.43 -7.97 3.95
C GLN A 109 2.31 -7.16 3.27
N ILE A 110 2.43 -5.83 3.19
CA ILE A 110 1.50 -4.97 2.43
C ILE A 110 1.37 -5.47 0.99
N PHE A 111 2.48 -5.84 0.35
CA PHE A 111 2.49 -6.37 -1.02
C PHE A 111 1.87 -7.76 -1.13
N LYS A 112 1.78 -8.51 -0.02
CA LYS A 112 1.08 -9.80 0.04
C LYS A 112 -0.43 -9.60 0.22
N TRP A 113 -0.83 -8.79 1.20
CA TRP A 113 -2.23 -8.58 1.54
C TRP A 113 -2.98 -7.81 0.45
N TYR A 114 -2.32 -6.83 -0.15
CA TYR A 114 -2.88 -5.95 -1.18
C TYR A 114 -2.29 -6.23 -2.56
N LYS A 115 -1.84 -7.47 -2.82
CA LYS A 115 -1.21 -7.86 -4.09
C LYS A 115 -2.02 -7.43 -5.32
N SER A 116 -3.35 -7.50 -5.25
CA SER A 116 -4.26 -7.04 -6.31
C SER A 116 -4.08 -5.57 -6.69
N ASP A 117 -3.71 -4.73 -5.73
CA ASP A 117 -3.55 -3.29 -5.90
C ASP A 117 -2.25 -2.98 -6.63
N PHE A 118 -1.25 -3.85 -6.47
CA PHE A 118 0.03 -3.80 -7.17
C PHE A 118 0.07 -4.65 -8.46
N GLY A 119 -1.10 -4.91 -9.06
CA GLY A 119 -1.21 -5.62 -10.35
C GLY A 119 -1.46 -7.13 -10.27
N GLY A 120 -1.42 -7.73 -9.08
CA GLY A 120 -1.93 -9.08 -8.82
C GLY A 120 -0.94 -10.23 -9.00
N THR A 121 0.24 -10.00 -9.57
CA THR A 121 1.30 -11.02 -9.73
C THR A 121 2.63 -10.52 -9.16
N ASP A 122 3.54 -11.43 -8.84
CA ASP A 122 4.84 -11.06 -8.27
C ASP A 122 5.67 -10.21 -9.24
N GLU A 123 5.57 -10.47 -10.55
CA GLU A 123 6.25 -9.68 -11.58
C GLU A 123 5.74 -8.24 -11.64
N LYS A 124 4.41 -8.08 -11.54
CA LYS A 124 3.78 -6.75 -11.54
C LYS A 124 4.07 -5.99 -10.25
N VAL A 125 4.10 -6.69 -9.11
CA VAL A 125 4.52 -6.11 -7.82
C VAL A 125 5.97 -5.62 -7.93
N LEU A 126 6.89 -6.45 -8.39
CA LEU A 126 8.30 -6.08 -8.50
C LEU A 126 8.52 -4.93 -9.48
N LYS A 127 7.78 -4.92 -10.60
CA LYS A 127 7.79 -3.79 -11.54
C LYS A 127 7.29 -2.51 -10.85
N TRP A 128 6.17 -2.59 -10.14
CA TRP A 128 5.63 -1.44 -9.40
C TRP A 128 6.64 -0.93 -8.35
N VAL A 129 7.27 -1.83 -7.59
CA VAL A 129 8.33 -1.48 -6.64
C VAL A 129 9.47 -0.76 -7.34
N LEU A 130 10.01 -1.33 -8.43
CA LEU A 130 11.11 -0.72 -9.19
C LEU A 130 10.76 0.69 -9.69
N ASP A 131 9.53 0.89 -10.17
CA ASP A 131 9.04 2.16 -10.73
C ASP A 131 8.85 3.25 -9.65
N HIS A 132 8.73 2.88 -8.37
CA HIS A 132 8.50 3.80 -7.24
C HIS A 132 9.67 3.89 -6.26
N MET A 133 10.79 3.23 -6.56
CA MET A 133 12.04 3.39 -5.82
C MET A 133 12.80 4.65 -6.27
N GLY A 134 13.52 5.24 -5.32
CA GLY A 134 14.45 6.33 -5.58
C GLY A 134 15.64 5.84 -6.40
N ASP A 135 16.39 6.76 -6.99
CA ASP A 135 17.59 6.38 -7.74
C ASP A 135 18.72 5.98 -6.78
N SER A 136 18.70 4.70 -6.36
CA SER A 136 19.60 4.11 -5.37
C SER A 136 20.33 2.86 -5.88
N GLU A 137 21.37 2.44 -5.16
CA GLU A 137 22.04 1.15 -5.40
C GLU A 137 21.06 -0.03 -5.24
N LYS A 138 20.06 0.10 -4.36
CA LYS A 138 19.02 -0.91 -4.14
C LYS A 138 18.15 -1.07 -5.39
N LYS A 139 17.73 0.04 -6.03
CA LYS A 139 17.01 0.02 -7.31
C LYS A 139 17.83 -0.62 -8.43
N THR A 140 19.13 -0.31 -8.47
CA THR A 140 20.05 -0.90 -9.45
C THR A 140 20.19 -2.41 -9.24
N SER A 141 20.32 -2.85 -7.99
CA SER A 141 20.36 -4.26 -7.60
C SER A 141 19.07 -4.99 -7.99
N LEU A 142 17.91 -4.40 -7.70
CA LEU A 142 16.61 -4.95 -8.08
C LEU A 142 16.49 -5.10 -9.60
N ARG A 143 16.91 -4.09 -10.37
CA ARG A 143 16.94 -4.17 -11.83
C ARG A 143 17.83 -5.29 -12.35
N GLY A 144 18.99 -5.50 -11.71
CA GLY A 144 19.89 -6.61 -12.01
C GLY A 144 19.24 -7.96 -11.76
N VAL A 145 18.62 -8.15 -10.59
CA VAL A 145 17.87 -9.36 -10.24
C VAL A 145 16.69 -9.59 -11.20
N LEU A 146 15.98 -8.54 -11.61
CA LEU A 146 14.89 -8.64 -12.59
C LEU A 146 15.36 -9.13 -13.95
N SER A 147 16.58 -8.76 -14.34
CA SER A 147 17.15 -9.11 -15.65
C SER A 147 17.70 -10.54 -15.70
N SER A 148 17.97 -11.18 -14.55
CA SER A 148 18.51 -12.55 -14.49
C SER A 148 17.45 -13.64 -14.66
N GLY A 149 16.15 -13.29 -14.59
CA GLY A 149 15.02 -14.13 -14.96
C GLY A 149 14.58 -15.18 -13.93
N LYS A 150 15.38 -15.49 -12.90
CA LYS A 150 14.97 -16.34 -11.77
C LYS A 150 14.94 -15.52 -10.49
N ILE A 151 13.74 -15.17 -10.04
CA ILE A 151 13.54 -14.33 -8.86
C ILE A 151 12.64 -15.07 -7.88
N LYS A 152 13.07 -15.10 -6.63
CA LYS A 152 12.26 -15.58 -5.52
C LYS A 152 11.69 -14.38 -4.79
N VAL A 153 10.36 -14.24 -4.75
CA VAL A 153 9.71 -13.23 -3.92
C VAL A 153 9.30 -13.85 -2.59
N THR A 154 9.79 -13.28 -1.50
CA THR A 154 9.35 -13.63 -0.14
C THR A 154 8.87 -12.40 0.60
N PHE A 155 8.24 -12.60 1.76
CA PHE A 155 7.64 -11.51 2.54
C PHE A 155 8.25 -11.46 3.94
N LEU A 156 8.61 -10.26 4.38
CA LEU A 156 9.16 -9.99 5.70
C LEU A 156 8.16 -10.36 6.80
N SER A 157 8.62 -10.85 7.94
CA SER A 157 7.77 -11.08 9.10
C SER A 157 7.25 -9.74 9.62
N TYR A 158 5.94 -9.54 9.59
CA TYR A 158 5.31 -8.33 10.12
C TYR A 158 5.02 -8.55 11.61
N ASP A 159 5.71 -7.80 12.47
CA ASP A 159 5.37 -7.76 13.89
C ASP A 159 4.14 -6.87 14.09
N TRP A 160 3.08 -7.46 14.63
CA TRP A 160 1.79 -6.81 14.89
C TRP A 160 1.75 -6.10 16.25
N SER A 161 2.87 -6.00 16.96
CA SER A 161 2.93 -5.32 18.26
C SER A 161 2.47 -3.85 18.14
N SER A 162 1.32 -3.56 18.75
CA SER A 162 0.72 -2.23 18.84
C SER A 162 1.44 -1.37 19.88
N ASN A 163 1.64 -0.08 19.59
CA ASN A 163 2.29 0.86 20.49
C ASN A 163 1.36 1.23 21.66
N ASN A 164 1.36 0.42 22.73
CA ASN A 164 0.74 0.77 24.00
C ASN A 164 1.83 1.12 25.01
N SER A 165 2.49 2.25 24.77
CA SER A 165 3.46 2.84 25.70
C SER A 165 2.91 4.19 26.18
N HIS A 166 1.87 4.13 27.01
CA HIS A 166 1.55 5.15 28.01
C HIS A 166 1.14 4.45 29.30
#